data_AF-A0A5J6FMY7-F1
#
_entry.id   AF-A0A5J6FMY7-F1
#
_cell.length_a   1.000
_cell.length_b   1.000
_cell.length_c   1.000
_cell.angle_alpha   90.00
_cell.angle_beta   90.00
_cell.angle_gamma   90.00
#
_symmetry.space_group_name_H-M   'P 1'
#
loop_
_entity.id
_entity.type
_entity.pdbx_description
1 polymer ?
#
loop_
_entity_poly.entity_id
_entity_poly.type
_entity_poly.pdbx_seq_one_letter_code
_entity_poly.pdbx_strand_id
1 'polypeptide(L)'
;MPVDLGIRILRRAGVAESAYDRYSVVAGPVVALFVAHGRGAVTGAGPVDGYAGPEDFEERHLLRTGRAALPAGRPLPGVVGALRTGRDRNLRYDYGSLPESRSRVLEAVRGIPRGQLRPVDWLGPEAGMPDATAAELLEAVRSGPAPVLIPVHRLGDEDGRPVDCGLPVALTERLRAYEGIDEERLGRFAAAGTHYLGSGTTRIFCYPTCAHARRITDRHRVPFGSAAAARHAGYRPCLSCRPVAA
;
A
#
# COMPACT_ATOMS: atom_id res chain seq x y z
N MET A 1 5.57 -3.50 34.70
CA MET A 1 6.18 -2.16 34.65
C MET A 1 5.32 -1.26 33.77
N PRO A 2 5.19 0.06 34.04
CA PRO A 2 4.47 0.96 33.14
C PRO A 2 5.05 0.90 31.72
N VAL A 3 4.18 0.83 30.71
CA VAL A 3 4.55 0.70 29.29
C VAL A 3 5.45 1.85 28.80
N ASP A 4 5.42 3.00 29.47
CA ASP A 4 6.13 4.22 29.11
C ASP A 4 7.39 4.49 29.97
N LEU A 5 7.86 3.52 30.77
CA LEU A 5 8.99 3.71 31.68
C LEU A 5 10.27 4.18 30.98
N GLY A 6 10.63 3.57 29.84
CA GLY A 6 11.80 3.96 29.06
C GLY A 6 11.74 5.41 28.59
N ILE A 7 10.55 5.87 28.15
CA ILE A 7 10.31 7.25 27.73
C ILE A 7 10.49 8.21 28.92
N ARG A 8 10.01 7.84 30.11
CA ARG A 8 10.18 8.65 31.34
C ARG A 8 11.65 8.78 31.75
N ILE A 9 12.42 7.70 31.63
CA ILE A 9 13.86 7.70 31.92
C ILE A 9 14.60 8.64 30.96
N LEU A 10 14.38 8.51 29.65
CA LEU A 10 15.02 9.38 28.65
C LEU A 10 14.68 10.86 28.85
N ARG A 11 13.40 11.17 29.14
CA ARG A 11 12.97 12.54 29.44
C ARG A 11 13.66 13.09 30.68
N ARG A 12 13.79 12.29 31.76
CA ARG A 12 14.50 12.70 32.98
C ARG A 12 16.00 12.90 32.75
N ALA A 13 16.59 12.13 31.84
CA ALA A 13 17.98 12.27 31.42
C ALA A 13 18.23 13.43 30.43
N GLY A 14 17.19 14.19 30.05
CA GLY A 14 17.32 15.33 29.13
C GLY A 14 17.48 14.94 27.66
N VAL A 15 17.21 13.68 27.28
CA VAL A 15 17.26 13.23 25.89
C VAL A 15 16.07 13.83 25.12
N ALA A 16 16.36 14.53 24.02
CA ALA A 16 15.35 15.16 23.20
C ALA A 16 14.36 14.14 22.61
N GLU A 17 13.07 14.48 22.54
CA GLU A 17 12.05 13.62 21.91
C GLU A 17 12.29 13.36 20.42
N SER A 18 13.15 14.16 19.79
CA SER A 18 13.55 14.01 18.40
C SER A 18 14.59 12.90 18.17
N ALA A 19 15.16 12.33 19.24
CA ALA A 19 16.21 11.32 19.23
C ALA A 19 15.69 9.87 19.30
N TYR A 20 14.40 9.67 19.57
CA TYR A 20 13.78 8.35 19.63
C TYR A 20 12.36 8.39 19.06
N ASP A 21 11.88 7.23 18.63
CA ASP A 21 10.50 7.02 18.20
C ASP A 21 9.70 6.32 19.32
N ARG A 22 8.37 6.36 19.19
CA ARG A 22 7.44 5.65 20.07
C ARG A 22 6.69 4.64 19.26
N TYR A 23 6.37 3.48 19.82
CA TYR A 23 5.50 2.52 19.14
C TYR A 23 4.36 2.02 20.02
N SER A 24 3.33 1.52 19.37
CA SER A 24 2.20 0.86 20.00
C SER A 24 1.74 -0.31 19.14
N VAL A 25 1.10 -1.30 19.76
CA VAL A 25 0.40 -2.36 19.04
C VAL A 25 -1.01 -1.88 18.71
N VAL A 26 -1.38 -1.91 17.44
CA VAL A 26 -2.68 -1.44 16.95
C VAL A 26 -3.43 -2.61 16.33
N ALA A 27 -4.56 -2.96 16.92
CA ALA A 27 -5.45 -3.98 16.36
C ALA A 27 -6.08 -3.46 15.05
N GLY A 28 -5.73 -4.09 13.94
CA GLY A 28 -6.40 -3.92 12.65
C GLY A 28 -7.53 -4.93 12.47
N PRO A 29 -8.36 -4.76 11.42
CA PRO A 29 -9.45 -5.68 11.11
C PRO A 29 -8.98 -7.04 10.59
N VAL A 30 -7.76 -7.12 10.03
CA VAL A 30 -7.19 -8.34 9.47
C VAL A 30 -6.02 -8.85 10.30
N VAL A 31 -5.14 -7.94 10.74
CA VAL A 31 -3.93 -8.25 11.51
C VAL A 31 -3.62 -7.10 12.46
N ALA A 32 -3.01 -7.40 13.61
CA ALA A 32 -2.45 -6.37 14.48
C ALA A 32 -1.11 -5.89 13.93
N LEU A 33 -0.82 -4.59 14.07
CA LEU A 33 0.45 -4.01 13.64
C LEU A 33 1.23 -3.46 14.83
N PHE A 34 2.54 -3.65 14.85
CA PHE A 34 3.42 -2.68 15.51
C PHE A 34 3.42 -1.41 14.68
N VAL A 35 3.27 -0.25 15.31
CA VAL A 35 3.31 1.06 14.63
C VAL A 35 4.19 2.01 15.42
N ALA A 36 5.38 2.28 14.88
CA ALA A 36 6.32 3.28 15.34
C ALA A 36 6.03 4.65 14.71
N HIS A 37 6.20 5.70 15.50
CA HIS A 37 6.02 7.07 15.09
C HIS A 37 6.94 8.04 15.85
N GLY A 38 7.32 9.10 15.15
CA GLY A 38 8.15 10.19 15.66
C GLY A 38 7.80 11.48 14.94
N ARG A 39 7.88 12.62 15.63
CA ARG A 39 7.58 13.96 15.05
C ARG A 39 6.20 14.04 14.35
N GLY A 40 5.25 13.21 14.79
CA GLY A 40 3.90 13.11 14.24
C GLY A 40 3.79 12.44 12.86
N ALA A 41 4.75 11.60 12.48
CA ALA A 41 4.71 10.75 11.29
C ALA A 41 4.92 9.28 11.68
N VAL A 42 4.33 8.35 10.92
CA VAL A 42 4.63 6.92 10.99
C VAL A 42 6.05 6.72 10.50
N THR A 43 6.91 6.19 11.36
CA THR A 43 8.33 5.96 11.05
C THR A 43 8.61 4.49 10.76
N GLY A 44 7.71 3.58 11.17
CA GLY A 44 7.76 2.15 10.88
C GLY A 44 6.45 1.47 11.23
N ALA A 45 6.03 0.46 10.47
CA ALA A 45 4.92 -0.41 10.85
C ALA A 45 5.07 -1.80 10.25
N GLY A 46 4.56 -2.83 10.94
CA GLY A 46 4.57 -4.18 10.40
C GLY A 46 3.62 -5.13 11.15
N PRO A 47 3.18 -6.23 10.51
CA PRO A 47 2.31 -7.23 11.13
C PRO A 47 2.98 -7.84 12.35
N VAL A 48 2.29 -7.91 13.50
CA VAL A 48 2.86 -8.45 14.75
C VAL A 48 3.37 -9.88 14.54
N ASP A 49 2.63 -10.71 13.81
CA ASP A 49 3.01 -12.11 13.51
C ASP A 49 4.24 -12.24 12.60
N GLY A 50 4.74 -11.14 12.04
CA GLY A 50 5.97 -11.09 11.25
C GLY A 50 7.25 -10.86 12.07
N TYR A 51 7.12 -10.71 13.39
CA TYR A 51 8.23 -10.51 14.32
C TYR A 51 8.23 -11.59 15.39
N ALA A 52 9.41 -11.96 15.89
CA ALA A 52 9.53 -12.92 17.00
C ALA A 52 8.95 -12.36 18.32
N GLY A 53 8.87 -11.03 18.43
CA GLY A 53 8.35 -10.31 19.59
C GLY A 53 8.57 -8.79 19.44
N PRO A 54 8.19 -7.99 20.44
CA PRO A 54 8.41 -6.55 20.44
C PRO A 54 9.89 -6.17 20.27
N GLU A 55 10.81 -6.91 20.86
CA GLU A 55 12.26 -6.66 20.81
C GLU A 55 12.81 -6.78 19.39
N ASP A 56 12.32 -7.75 18.60
CA ASP A 56 12.68 -7.92 17.19
C ASP A 56 12.16 -6.75 16.33
N PHE A 57 10.96 -6.24 16.63
CA PHE A 57 10.46 -5.01 16.00
C PHE A 57 11.33 -3.79 16.36
N GLU A 58 11.70 -3.64 17.62
CA GLU A 58 12.55 -2.55 18.11
C GLU A 58 13.94 -2.57 17.47
N GLU A 59 14.58 -3.75 17.39
CA GLU A 59 15.89 -3.94 16.77
C GLU A 59 15.87 -3.60 15.28
N ARG A 60 14.92 -4.17 14.52
CA ARG A 60 14.79 -3.88 13.09
C ARG A 60 14.48 -2.40 12.83
N HIS A 61 13.69 -1.78 13.70
CA HIS A 61 13.41 -0.34 13.61
C HIS A 61 14.67 0.50 13.86
N LEU A 62 15.47 0.14 14.86
CA LEU A 62 16.75 0.80 15.16
C LEU A 62 17.72 0.66 13.99
N LEU A 63 17.90 -0.55 13.44
CA LEU A 63 18.79 -0.79 12.31
C LEU A 63 18.41 0.03 11.08
N ARG A 64 17.11 0.19 10.81
CA ARG A 64 16.60 0.93 9.65
C ARG A 64 16.65 2.44 9.83
N THR A 65 16.37 2.95 11.03
CA THR A 65 16.16 4.39 11.25
C THR A 65 17.27 5.08 12.04
N GLY A 66 18.14 4.32 12.70
CA GLY A 66 19.10 4.83 13.69
C GLY A 66 18.45 5.35 14.97
N ARG A 67 17.13 5.18 15.15
CA ARG A 67 16.38 5.66 16.33
C ARG A 67 15.77 4.47 17.07
N ALA A 68 15.89 4.46 18.39
CA ALA A 68 15.20 3.47 19.22
C ALA A 68 13.68 3.67 19.13
N ALA A 69 12.90 2.60 18.99
CA ALA A 69 11.45 2.62 19.16
C ALA A 69 11.10 2.21 20.58
N LEU A 70 10.46 3.09 21.35
CA LEU A 70 10.09 2.81 22.73
C LEU A 70 8.59 2.54 22.86
N PRO A 71 8.17 1.57 23.69
CA PRO A 71 6.76 1.28 23.87
C PRO A 71 6.02 2.49 24.44
N ALA A 72 4.82 2.75 23.91
CA ALA A 72 3.94 3.84 24.30
C ALA A 72 2.48 3.37 24.33
N GLY A 73 1.72 3.93 25.27
CA GLY A 73 0.34 3.47 25.53
C GLY A 73 -0.71 3.94 24.53
N ARG A 74 -0.44 4.94 23.67
CA ARG A 74 -1.42 5.47 22.72
C ARG A 74 -0.84 5.46 21.30
N PRO A 75 -1.60 4.97 20.30
CA PRO A 75 -1.18 5.02 18.91
C PRO A 75 -1.22 6.45 18.36
N LEU A 76 -0.46 6.67 17.28
CA LEU A 76 -0.54 7.89 16.50
C LEU A 76 -2.00 8.11 16.02
N PRO A 77 -2.60 9.30 16.26
CA PRO A 77 -3.95 9.59 15.81
C PRO A 77 -4.13 9.34 14.31
N GLY A 78 -5.23 8.68 13.94
CA GLY A 78 -5.56 8.36 12.55
C GLY A 78 -5.18 6.94 12.10
N VAL A 79 -4.21 6.27 12.75
CA VAL A 79 -3.76 4.92 12.37
C VAL A 79 -4.91 3.90 12.40
N VAL A 80 -5.68 3.89 13.49
CA VAL A 80 -6.85 3.00 13.65
C VAL A 80 -7.88 3.22 12.54
N GLY A 81 -8.12 4.49 12.17
CA GLY A 81 -9.04 4.84 11.09
C GLY A 81 -8.51 4.41 9.71
N ALA A 82 -7.22 4.58 9.47
CA ALA A 82 -6.57 4.17 8.23
C ALA A 82 -6.66 2.65 8.02
N LEU A 83 -6.39 1.84 9.04
CA LEU A 83 -6.49 0.37 8.95
C LEU A 83 -7.90 -0.12 8.64
N ARG A 84 -8.94 0.54 9.17
CA ARG A 84 -10.34 0.15 8.94
C ARG A 84 -10.87 0.63 7.59
N THR A 85 -10.54 1.86 7.22
CA THR A 85 -11.19 2.54 6.08
C THR A 85 -10.33 2.52 4.82
N GLY A 86 -9.04 2.19 4.92
CA GLY A 86 -8.05 2.34 3.86
C GLY A 86 -7.77 3.79 3.49
N ARG A 87 -8.19 4.77 4.32
CA ARG A 87 -8.00 6.21 4.10
C ARG A 87 -7.06 6.77 5.16
N ASP A 88 -5.93 7.30 4.72
CA ASP A 88 -4.87 7.79 5.58
C ASP A 88 -4.55 9.28 5.36
N ARG A 89 -5.53 10.08 4.88
CA ARG A 89 -5.35 11.49 4.48
C ARG A 89 -4.55 12.37 5.46
N ASN A 90 -4.64 12.08 6.76
CA ASN A 90 -3.99 12.86 7.81
C ASN A 90 -2.74 12.18 8.38
N LEU A 91 -2.40 10.97 7.92
CA LEU A 91 -1.16 10.31 8.27
C LEU A 91 -0.03 10.83 7.39
N ARG A 92 1.11 11.05 8.04
CA ARG A 92 2.39 11.33 7.40
C ARG A 92 3.27 10.11 7.59
N TYR A 93 4.11 9.81 6.60
CA TYR A 93 5.10 8.76 6.67
C TYR A 93 6.48 9.40 6.60
N ASP A 94 7.37 8.93 7.46
CA ASP A 94 8.79 9.26 7.41
C ASP A 94 9.49 8.15 6.62
N TYR A 95 9.88 8.47 5.38
CA TYR A 95 10.65 7.57 4.52
C TYR A 95 12.14 7.53 4.88
N GLY A 96 12.58 8.28 5.91
CA GLY A 96 13.98 8.32 6.34
C GLY A 96 14.90 8.84 5.24
N SER A 97 16.02 8.14 5.03
CA SER A 97 17.02 8.45 4.01
C SER A 97 16.77 7.73 2.67
N LEU A 98 15.54 7.23 2.42
CA LEU A 98 15.21 6.62 1.15
C LEU A 98 15.38 7.64 0.01
N PRO A 99 15.94 7.22 -1.15
CA PRO A 99 15.98 8.06 -2.34
C PRO A 99 14.58 8.59 -2.69
N GLU A 100 14.52 9.81 -3.23
CA GLU A 100 13.25 10.46 -3.61
C GLU A 100 12.47 9.63 -4.62
N SER A 101 13.15 8.97 -5.56
CA SER A 101 12.55 8.02 -6.50
C SER A 101 11.77 6.90 -5.80
N ARG A 102 12.34 6.29 -4.75
CA ARG A 102 11.65 5.24 -3.97
C ARG A 102 10.49 5.79 -3.15
N SER A 103 10.67 6.98 -2.58
CA SER A 103 9.59 7.67 -1.85
C SER A 103 8.39 7.96 -2.76
N ARG A 104 8.62 8.38 -4.02
CA ARG A 104 7.57 8.57 -5.03
C ARG A 104 6.84 7.27 -5.38
N VAL A 105 7.55 6.13 -5.47
CA VAL A 105 6.93 4.81 -5.67
C VAL A 105 6.00 4.47 -4.50
N LEU A 106 6.44 4.68 -3.27
CA LEU A 106 5.61 4.42 -2.08
C LEU A 106 4.37 5.33 -2.01
N GLU A 107 4.51 6.61 -2.38
CA GLU A 107 3.36 7.53 -2.51
C GLU A 107 2.40 7.11 -3.64
N ALA A 108 2.91 6.58 -4.76
CA ALA A 108 2.07 6.03 -5.83
C ALA A 108 1.25 4.82 -5.33
N VAL A 109 1.87 3.90 -4.58
CA VAL A 109 1.17 2.78 -3.93
C VAL A 109 0.11 3.27 -2.95
N ARG A 110 0.45 4.25 -2.12
CA ARG A 110 -0.46 4.89 -1.16
C ARG A 110 -1.69 5.50 -1.84
N GLY A 111 -1.54 5.98 -3.07
CA GLY A 111 -2.62 6.52 -3.89
C GLY A 111 -3.62 5.47 -4.42
N ILE A 112 -3.31 4.17 -4.38
CA ILE A 112 -4.20 3.12 -4.88
C ILE A 112 -5.41 3.01 -3.94
N PRO A 113 -6.66 3.26 -4.39
CA PRO A 113 -7.81 3.26 -3.48
C PRO A 113 -8.17 1.87 -2.95
N ARG A 114 -8.79 1.82 -1.77
CA ARG A 114 -9.34 0.59 -1.17
C ARG A 114 -10.22 -0.19 -2.15
N GLY A 115 -10.00 -1.50 -2.23
CA GLY A 115 -10.73 -2.40 -3.11
C GLY A 115 -10.41 -2.22 -4.59
N GLN A 116 -9.25 -1.62 -4.91
CA GLN A 116 -8.70 -1.53 -6.25
C GLN A 116 -7.28 -2.08 -6.28
N LEU A 117 -6.92 -2.69 -7.40
CA LEU A 117 -5.58 -3.18 -7.71
C LEU A 117 -4.93 -2.36 -8.82
N ARG A 118 -3.60 -2.33 -8.84
CA ARG A 118 -2.81 -1.86 -9.99
C ARG A 118 -1.70 -2.85 -10.31
N PRO A 119 -1.36 -3.05 -11.59
CA PRO A 119 -0.19 -3.84 -11.94
C PRO A 119 1.09 -3.11 -11.50
N VAL A 120 2.20 -3.84 -11.35
CA VAL A 120 3.48 -3.25 -10.89
C VAL A 120 3.98 -2.16 -11.84
N ASP A 121 3.88 -2.38 -13.15
CA ASP A 121 4.34 -1.47 -14.19
C ASP A 121 3.62 -0.10 -14.18
N TRP A 122 2.38 -0.06 -13.66
CA TRP A 122 1.64 1.17 -13.39
C TRP A 122 2.43 2.14 -12.50
N LEU A 123 3.26 1.63 -11.59
CA LEU A 123 4.05 2.46 -10.67
C LEU A 123 5.11 3.29 -11.38
N GLY A 124 5.70 2.81 -12.49
CA GLY A 124 6.80 3.48 -13.16
C GLY A 124 6.44 4.91 -13.54
N PRO A 125 5.48 5.12 -14.46
CA PRO A 125 5.05 6.47 -14.84
C PRO A 125 4.47 7.28 -13.67
N GLU A 126 3.71 6.65 -12.77
CA GLU A 126 3.11 7.32 -11.60
C GLU A 126 4.15 7.86 -10.63
N ALA A 127 5.27 7.17 -10.50
CA ALA A 127 6.41 7.59 -9.71
C ALA A 127 7.40 8.44 -10.51
N GLY A 128 7.15 8.75 -11.79
CA GLY A 128 8.07 9.46 -12.68
C GLY A 128 9.38 8.68 -12.93
N MET A 129 9.24 7.38 -13.13
CA MET A 129 10.27 6.38 -13.44
C MET A 129 9.76 5.42 -14.55
N PRO A 130 9.41 5.92 -15.75
CA PRO A 130 8.77 5.10 -16.79
C PRO A 130 9.64 3.94 -17.29
N ASP A 131 10.97 4.08 -17.22
CA ASP A 131 11.92 3.07 -17.68
C ASP A 131 12.36 2.08 -16.58
N ALA A 132 11.83 2.22 -15.36
CA ALA A 132 12.16 1.32 -14.27
C ALA A 132 11.61 -0.08 -14.50
N THR A 133 12.44 -1.07 -14.25
CA THR A 133 12.03 -2.48 -14.31
C THR A 133 11.07 -2.82 -13.17
N ALA A 134 10.25 -3.85 -13.37
CA ALA A 134 9.37 -4.37 -12.31
C ALA A 134 10.17 -4.76 -11.04
N ALA A 135 11.40 -5.26 -11.20
CA ALA A 135 12.27 -5.62 -10.09
C ALA A 135 12.68 -4.39 -9.25
N GLU A 136 13.07 -3.28 -9.91
CA GLU A 136 13.42 -2.03 -9.23
C GLU A 136 12.22 -1.41 -8.50
N LEU A 137 11.04 -1.44 -9.13
CA LEU A 137 9.80 -0.96 -8.53
C LEU A 137 9.42 -1.78 -7.29
N LEU A 138 9.45 -3.11 -7.39
CA LEU A 138 9.16 -4.00 -6.26
C LEU A 138 10.19 -3.86 -5.14
N GLU A 139 11.45 -3.62 -5.45
CA GLU A 139 12.49 -3.34 -4.45
C GLU A 139 12.23 -2.03 -3.71
N ALA A 140 11.81 -0.97 -4.43
CA ALA A 140 11.39 0.27 -3.80
C ALA A 140 10.19 0.05 -2.86
N VAL A 141 9.20 -0.75 -3.29
CA VAL A 141 8.02 -1.11 -2.47
C VAL A 141 8.42 -1.86 -1.19
N ARG A 142 9.28 -2.88 -1.30
CA ARG A 142 9.76 -3.67 -0.15
C ARG A 142 10.62 -2.88 0.82
N SER A 143 11.30 -1.84 0.36
CA SER A 143 12.06 -0.93 1.22
C SER A 143 11.18 0.03 2.06
N GLY A 144 9.86 0.02 1.83
CA GLY A 144 8.92 0.90 2.50
C GLY A 144 8.81 0.66 4.01
N PRO A 145 8.60 1.71 4.81
CA PRO A 145 8.66 1.61 6.27
C PRO A 145 7.42 0.97 6.90
N ALA A 146 6.29 0.92 6.18
CA ALA A 146 4.99 0.66 6.77
C ALA A 146 4.06 -0.14 5.83
N PRO A 147 4.42 -1.39 5.46
CA PRO A 147 3.50 -2.27 4.75
C PRO A 147 2.14 -2.37 5.47
N VAL A 148 1.07 -2.66 4.73
CA VAL A 148 -0.35 -2.60 5.14
C VAL A 148 -0.91 -1.18 5.26
N LEU A 149 -0.22 -0.26 5.95
CA LEU A 149 -0.62 1.16 5.99
C LEU A 149 -0.37 1.82 4.63
N ILE A 150 0.83 1.63 4.08
CA ILE A 150 1.09 1.75 2.66
C ILE A 150 0.57 0.44 2.04
N PRO A 151 -0.48 0.49 1.20
CA PRO A 151 -1.29 -0.68 0.85
C PRO A 151 -0.63 -1.52 -0.26
N VAL A 152 0.57 -2.04 0.00
CA VAL A 152 1.37 -2.81 -0.95
C VAL A 152 0.65 -4.06 -1.45
N HIS A 153 -0.27 -4.63 -0.66
CA HIS A 153 -1.14 -5.74 -1.05
C HIS A 153 -2.09 -5.39 -2.20
N ARG A 154 -2.21 -4.11 -2.59
CA ARG A 154 -3.00 -3.68 -3.76
C ARG A 154 -2.21 -3.74 -5.09
N LEU A 155 -0.95 -4.13 -5.06
CA LEU A 155 -0.17 -4.38 -6.28
C LEU A 155 -0.38 -5.82 -6.75
N GLY A 156 -0.43 -6.00 -8.07
CA GLY A 156 -0.51 -7.31 -8.70
C GLY A 156 0.23 -7.39 -10.03
N ASP A 157 0.09 -8.51 -10.72
CA ASP A 157 0.47 -8.63 -12.13
C ASP A 157 -0.60 -7.99 -13.05
N GLU A 158 -0.42 -8.11 -14.36
CA GLU A 158 -1.38 -7.60 -15.37
C GLU A 158 -2.78 -8.25 -15.28
N ASP A 159 -2.88 -9.42 -14.64
CA ASP A 159 -4.11 -10.17 -14.37
C ASP A 159 -4.70 -9.85 -12.99
N GLY A 160 -4.02 -9.05 -12.17
CA GLY A 160 -4.40 -8.72 -10.82
C GLY A 160 -4.05 -9.80 -9.78
N ARG A 161 -3.27 -10.82 -10.11
CA ARG A 161 -2.78 -11.79 -9.13
C ARG A 161 -1.79 -11.13 -8.16
N PRO A 162 -1.71 -11.59 -6.90
CA PRO A 162 -0.73 -11.07 -5.94
C PRO A 162 0.71 -11.19 -6.45
N VAL A 163 1.52 -10.18 -6.14
CA VAL A 163 2.98 -10.19 -6.36
C VAL A 163 3.70 -10.06 -5.01
N ASP A 164 4.96 -10.49 -4.95
CA ASP A 164 5.75 -10.40 -3.71
C ASP A 164 6.20 -8.96 -3.42
N CYS A 165 5.44 -8.30 -2.54
CA CYS A 165 5.73 -6.97 -2.01
C CYS A 165 6.28 -7.00 -0.57
N GLY A 166 6.85 -8.12 -0.11
CA GLY A 166 7.39 -8.25 1.25
C GLY A 166 6.34 -8.50 2.33
N LEU A 167 5.12 -8.88 1.94
CA LEU A 167 4.09 -9.41 2.84
C LEU A 167 3.89 -10.91 2.56
N PRO A 168 3.68 -11.74 3.59
CA PRO A 168 3.31 -13.14 3.39
C PRO A 168 2.06 -13.25 2.50
N VAL A 169 2.07 -14.18 1.54
CA VAL A 169 0.97 -14.37 0.58
C VAL A 169 -0.38 -14.51 1.28
N ALA A 170 -0.46 -15.34 2.32
CA ALA A 170 -1.69 -15.54 3.09
C ALA A 170 -2.23 -14.24 3.74
N LEU A 171 -1.35 -13.33 4.16
CA LEU A 171 -1.77 -12.03 4.69
C LEU A 171 -2.25 -11.11 3.56
N THR A 172 -1.56 -11.10 2.42
CA THR A 172 -1.96 -10.34 1.23
C THR A 172 -3.36 -10.74 0.77
N GLU A 173 -3.66 -12.03 0.67
CA GLU A 173 -4.98 -12.56 0.31
C GLU A 173 -6.06 -12.13 1.31
N ARG A 174 -5.80 -12.27 2.62
CA ARG A 174 -6.74 -11.85 3.67
C ARG A 174 -7.03 -10.34 3.63
N LEU A 175 -6.01 -9.52 3.37
CA LEU A 175 -6.17 -8.07 3.23
C LEU A 175 -7.01 -7.73 2.00
N ARG A 176 -6.73 -8.36 0.85
CA ARG A 176 -7.50 -8.17 -0.38
C ARG A 176 -8.96 -8.60 -0.23
N ALA A 177 -9.20 -9.76 0.40
CA ALA A 177 -10.54 -10.24 0.72
C ALA A 177 -11.30 -9.26 1.63
N TYR A 178 -10.66 -8.75 2.68
CA TYR A 178 -11.27 -7.73 3.55
C TYR A 178 -11.63 -6.44 2.81
N GLU A 179 -10.86 -6.06 1.80
CA GLU A 179 -11.16 -4.91 0.95
C GLU A 179 -12.28 -5.16 -0.07
N GLY A 180 -12.75 -6.40 -0.21
CA GLY A 180 -13.78 -6.80 -1.15
C GLY A 180 -13.26 -6.94 -2.58
N ILE A 181 -12.00 -7.34 -2.75
CA ILE A 181 -11.44 -7.69 -4.05
C ILE A 181 -11.92 -9.09 -4.41
N ASP A 182 -12.65 -9.19 -5.52
CA ASP A 182 -13.21 -10.43 -6.06
C ASP A 182 -12.17 -11.10 -6.98
N GLU A 183 -11.29 -11.91 -6.37
CA GLU A 183 -10.19 -12.58 -7.09
C GLU A 183 -10.69 -13.62 -8.09
N GLU A 184 -11.80 -14.30 -7.81
CA GLU A 184 -12.41 -15.25 -8.73
C GLU A 184 -12.86 -14.54 -10.02
N ARG A 185 -13.50 -13.38 -9.88
CA ARG A 185 -13.89 -12.55 -11.03
C ARG A 185 -12.70 -12.04 -11.82
N LEU A 186 -11.61 -11.65 -11.15
CA LEU A 186 -10.38 -11.28 -11.84
C LEU A 186 -9.79 -12.47 -12.60
N GLY A 187 -9.78 -13.65 -11.99
CA GLY A 187 -9.37 -14.90 -12.64
C GLY A 187 -10.18 -15.22 -13.90
N ARG A 188 -11.51 -14.98 -13.89
CA ARG A 188 -12.35 -15.14 -15.08
C ARG A 188 -12.00 -14.15 -16.20
N PHE A 189 -11.65 -12.90 -15.85
CA PHE A 189 -11.19 -11.93 -16.84
C PHE A 189 -9.83 -12.32 -17.43
N ALA A 190 -8.87 -12.71 -16.58
CA ALA A 190 -7.56 -13.18 -16.99
C ALA A 190 -7.66 -14.40 -17.92
N ALA A 191 -8.47 -15.40 -17.56
CA ALA A 191 -8.71 -16.59 -18.39
C ALA A 191 -9.33 -16.26 -19.76
N ALA A 192 -10.08 -15.15 -19.84
CA ALA A 192 -10.66 -14.64 -21.08
C ALA A 192 -9.73 -13.63 -21.82
N GLY A 193 -8.47 -13.47 -21.38
CA GLY A 193 -7.53 -12.50 -21.96
C GLY A 193 -7.98 -11.05 -21.83
N THR A 194 -8.72 -10.73 -20.76
CA THR A 194 -9.31 -9.41 -20.50
C THR A 194 -8.55 -8.72 -19.37
N HIS A 195 -7.73 -7.73 -19.72
CA HIS A 195 -6.98 -6.92 -18.73
C HIS A 195 -7.63 -5.55 -18.50
N TYR A 196 -8.52 -5.11 -19.41
CA TYR A 196 -9.20 -3.82 -19.33
C TYR A 196 -10.70 -3.96 -19.62
N LEU A 197 -11.50 -3.09 -18.99
CA LEU A 197 -12.94 -3.01 -19.19
C LEU A 197 -13.35 -1.64 -19.71
N GLY A 198 -13.96 -1.61 -20.89
CA GLY A 198 -14.62 -0.46 -21.49
C GLY A 198 -16.09 -0.34 -21.11
N SER A 199 -16.57 0.90 -21.02
CA SER A 199 -17.99 1.22 -20.97
C SER A 199 -18.50 1.59 -22.36
N GLY A 200 -19.45 0.82 -22.89
CA GLY A 200 -20.07 1.06 -24.20
C GLY A 200 -20.80 2.41 -24.30
N THR A 201 -21.19 3.00 -23.17
CA THR A 201 -21.90 4.29 -23.12
C THR A 201 -20.95 5.49 -23.11
N THR A 202 -19.88 5.43 -22.31
CA THR A 202 -18.95 6.56 -22.14
C THR A 202 -17.71 6.47 -23.00
N ARG A 203 -17.45 5.31 -23.61
CA ARG A 203 -16.21 5.00 -24.34
C ARG A 203 -14.95 5.23 -23.50
N ILE A 204 -15.02 4.97 -22.19
CA ILE A 204 -13.88 5.00 -21.27
C ILE A 204 -13.49 3.56 -20.93
N PHE A 205 -12.20 3.23 -20.98
CA PHE A 205 -11.68 1.96 -20.49
C PHE A 205 -10.87 2.11 -19.19
N CYS A 206 -10.92 1.07 -18.36
CA CYS A 206 -10.39 1.04 -16.99
C CYS A 206 -9.73 -0.30 -16.67
N TYR A 207 -8.94 -0.36 -15.60
CA TYR A 207 -8.63 -1.63 -14.93
C TYR A 207 -9.89 -2.26 -14.32
N PRO A 208 -10.00 -3.60 -14.21
CA PRO A 208 -11.22 -4.28 -13.80
C PRO A 208 -11.72 -3.88 -12.40
N THR A 209 -10.81 -3.60 -11.47
CA THR A 209 -11.16 -3.20 -10.10
C THR A 209 -11.44 -1.70 -9.95
N CYS A 210 -11.30 -0.89 -11.01
CA CYS A 210 -11.58 0.54 -10.96
C CYS A 210 -13.03 0.80 -10.49
N ALA A 211 -13.25 1.81 -9.65
CA ALA A 211 -14.58 2.17 -9.17
C ALA A 211 -15.57 2.53 -10.30
N HIS A 212 -15.07 3.01 -11.46
CA HIS A 212 -15.89 3.21 -12.65
C HIS A 212 -16.20 1.89 -13.37
N ALA A 213 -15.21 1.01 -13.53
CA ALA A 213 -15.38 -0.31 -14.16
C ALA A 213 -16.39 -1.19 -13.41
N ARG A 214 -16.30 -1.20 -12.08
CA ARG A 214 -17.19 -1.98 -11.20
C ARG A 214 -18.66 -1.58 -11.30
N ARG A 215 -18.96 -0.38 -11.80
CA ARG A 215 -20.33 0.13 -12.00
C ARG A 215 -20.86 -0.09 -13.42
N ILE A 216 -20.04 -0.60 -14.34
CA ILE A 216 -20.48 -0.92 -15.69
C ILE A 216 -21.39 -2.15 -15.64
N THR A 217 -22.66 -1.97 -16.02
CA THR A 217 -23.62 -3.07 -16.20
C THR A 217 -23.12 -4.04 -17.27
N ASP A 218 -23.42 -5.33 -17.14
CA ASP A 218 -22.89 -6.35 -18.05
C ASP A 218 -23.20 -6.06 -19.53
N ARG A 219 -24.40 -5.55 -19.85
CA ARG A 219 -24.80 -5.15 -21.22
C ARG A 219 -23.90 -4.09 -21.87
N HIS A 220 -23.23 -3.27 -21.07
CA HIS A 220 -22.39 -2.15 -21.53
C HIS A 220 -20.91 -2.42 -21.30
N ARG A 221 -20.54 -3.59 -20.79
CA ARG A 221 -19.16 -3.94 -20.51
C ARG A 221 -18.50 -4.50 -21.76
N VAL A 222 -17.43 -3.86 -22.21
CA VAL A 222 -16.65 -4.29 -23.36
C VAL A 222 -15.27 -4.72 -22.88
N PRO A 223 -14.90 -6.01 -22.98
CA PRO A 223 -13.59 -6.49 -22.58
C PRO A 223 -12.52 -6.09 -23.60
N PHE A 224 -11.31 -5.80 -23.11
CA PHE A 224 -10.13 -5.57 -23.95
C PHE A 224 -8.90 -6.29 -23.36
N GLY A 225 -8.13 -6.95 -24.23
CA GLY A 225 -6.85 -7.57 -23.87
C GLY A 225 -5.66 -6.62 -23.86
N SER A 226 -5.80 -5.40 -24.39
CA SER A 226 -4.73 -4.41 -24.30
C SER A 226 -5.28 -2.99 -24.37
N ALA A 227 -4.51 -2.05 -23.82
CA ALA A 227 -4.82 -0.63 -23.95
C ALA A 227 -4.81 -0.15 -25.41
N ALA A 228 -3.94 -0.73 -26.25
CA ALA A 228 -3.88 -0.44 -27.68
C ALA A 228 -5.18 -0.87 -28.40
N ALA A 229 -5.69 -2.07 -28.10
CA ALA A 229 -6.96 -2.56 -28.65
C ALA A 229 -8.14 -1.65 -28.23
N ALA A 230 -8.18 -1.23 -26.96
CA ALA A 230 -9.20 -0.30 -26.48
C ALA A 230 -9.16 1.05 -27.23
N ARG A 231 -7.95 1.62 -27.42
CA ARG A 231 -7.76 2.87 -28.16
C ARG A 231 -8.15 2.75 -29.63
N HIS A 232 -7.77 1.67 -30.30
CA HIS A 232 -8.15 1.41 -31.68
C HIS A 232 -9.67 1.29 -31.84
N ALA A 233 -10.36 0.72 -30.84
CA ALA A 233 -11.82 0.68 -30.77
C ALA A 233 -12.49 2.02 -30.39
N GLY A 234 -11.71 3.10 -30.28
CA GLY A 234 -12.19 4.46 -29.99
C GLY A 234 -12.44 4.74 -28.50
N TYR A 235 -11.85 3.97 -27.58
CA TYR A 235 -11.98 4.21 -26.14
C TYR A 235 -10.83 5.05 -25.61
N ARG A 236 -11.15 6.00 -24.72
CA ARG A 236 -10.17 6.82 -23.99
C ARG A 236 -9.80 6.20 -22.63
N PRO A 237 -8.56 6.35 -22.15
CA PRO A 237 -8.16 5.85 -20.84
C PRO A 237 -8.89 6.61 -19.73
N CYS A 238 -9.24 5.90 -18.65
CA CYS A 238 -9.84 6.49 -17.46
C CYS A 238 -8.85 7.39 -16.71
N LEU A 239 -9.26 8.63 -16.42
CA LEU A 239 -8.45 9.57 -15.64
C LEU A 239 -8.34 9.21 -14.15
N SER A 240 -9.24 8.37 -13.63
CA SER A 240 -9.20 7.93 -12.23
C SER A 240 -8.23 6.76 -12.01
N CYS A 241 -8.31 5.72 -12.84
CA CYS A 241 -7.41 4.57 -12.69
C CYS A 241 -6.14 4.64 -13.53
N ARG A 242 -6.07 5.58 -14.48
CA ARG A 242 -4.90 5.86 -15.32
C ARG A 242 -4.28 4.58 -15.91
N PRO A 243 -5.05 3.81 -16.72
CA PRO A 243 -4.62 2.52 -17.26
C PRO A 243 -3.58 2.63 -18.36
N VAL A 244 -3.38 3.84 -18.88
CA VAL A 244 -2.21 4.21 -19.64
C VAL A 244 -1.78 5.51 -19.02
N ALA A 245 -0.56 5.55 -18.50
CA ALA A 245 0.00 6.81 -18.05
C ALA A 245 -0.01 7.80 -19.22
N ALA A 246 -0.40 9.04 -18.92
CA ALA A 246 -0.46 10.12 -19.90
C ALA A 246 0.93 10.53 -20.37
#